data_AF-A0A2T0AE67-F1
#
_entry.id   AF-A0A2T0AE67-F1
#
_cell.length_a   1.000
_cell.length_b   1.000
_cell.length_c   1.000
_cell.angle_alpha   90.00
_cell.angle_beta   90.00
_cell.angle_gamma   90.00
#
_symmetry.space_group_name_H-M   'P 1'
#
loop_
_entity.id
_entity.type
_entity.pdbx_description
1 polymer ?
#
loop_
_entity_poly.entity_id
_entity_poly.type
_entity_poly.pdbx_seq_one_letter_code
_entity_poly.pdbx_strand_id
1 'polypeptide(L)'
;MLAKTASPLLRALPRAAPRRAFASRPHPLERRPTPSGPVAVNPSRPAPKRPVQRFSALSLILLSTLVGSSTYAIGRLTGVSGADEAKADKVYREPTAEGFEKAMSEIKGWLPEDCLATDRDTLVDHGYNEWAAHGPTGLPGAVLYPRSTEDVVQIVKTASKHGIPLIPYCAGTSLEGHTTALGYANNPSEKSAQEKLVRDGQVSVDDLVPGLALVLDFSENMNNILAIHPEDLDAVVQPGISYDALNAELRDRNIPLFFPVDPAPGAQIGGMIGTGASGTNAVRYGTMRDNVLNLTVVLPSGEVIKTRQRAKKSSVGPDLSRLFIGAEGTLGIVTEATLKLAPALPTTVAVSSFPTIASAAAAARDLVQNGVSLACIELLDDVMVDATNRESKVRQWPVKPSLFLKFSGTPEQMKLDIERTRKITSSNHGSNFTFARTDKEADEIWHSRKIALWSAIEYVKGTKCWVTDVCVPLSRFPELIAETKADIEKEGIKGPIVSHAGDGNFHALLLFRTDEELKKVERLVHNMVERAQRMDGTATGEHGVGIGKKPYVENELGAGTVELLREIKRVMDPQNIMNPGKLIPDRKDSASH
;
A
#
# COMPACT_ATOMS: atom_id res chain seq x y z
N MET A 1 -28.21 -55.29 -21.12
CA MET A 1 -29.23 -55.06 -20.08
C MET A 1 -28.62 -54.12 -19.06
N LEU A 2 -28.81 -52.80 -19.20
CA LEU A 2 -29.94 -52.04 -18.63
C LEU A 2 -29.94 -52.16 -17.08
N ALA A 3 -29.97 -51.11 -16.26
CA ALA A 3 -30.24 -49.69 -16.50
C ALA A 3 -30.28 -48.93 -15.15
N LYS A 4 -30.03 -47.60 -15.21
CA LYS A 4 -30.73 -46.51 -14.49
C LYS A 4 -30.46 -46.39 -12.96
N THR A 5 -30.06 -45.26 -12.40
CA THR A 5 -30.49 -43.88 -12.63
C THR A 5 -29.40 -42.88 -12.20
N ALA A 6 -29.09 -41.90 -13.06
CA ALA A 6 -28.27 -40.74 -12.72
C ALA A 6 -28.84 -39.50 -13.43
N SER A 7 -28.68 -38.35 -12.75
CA SER A 7 -28.96 -36.94 -13.13
C SER A 7 -30.38 -36.40 -12.89
N PRO A 8 -30.56 -35.06 -12.74
CA PRO A 8 -29.58 -33.94 -12.62
C PRO A 8 -29.91 -32.90 -11.51
N LEU A 9 -28.91 -32.15 -11.03
CA LEU A 9 -29.00 -30.71 -10.67
C LEU A 9 -27.66 -30.20 -10.11
N LEU A 10 -26.62 -30.24 -10.95
CA LEU A 10 -25.45 -29.38 -10.82
C LEU A 10 -25.61 -28.30 -11.89
N ARG A 11 -26.20 -27.16 -11.50
CA ARG A 11 -26.09 -25.94 -12.29
C ARG A 11 -24.60 -25.57 -12.31
N ALA A 12 -24.05 -25.55 -13.51
CA ALA A 12 -22.71 -25.09 -13.79
C ALA A 12 -22.48 -23.71 -13.15
N LEU A 13 -21.47 -23.62 -12.29
CA LEU A 13 -20.83 -22.34 -11.99
C LEU A 13 -20.30 -21.77 -13.31
N PRO A 14 -20.51 -20.47 -13.61
CA PRO A 14 -19.93 -19.89 -14.82
C PRO A 14 -18.41 -20.01 -14.71
N ARG A 15 -17.80 -20.65 -15.72
CA ARG A 15 -16.36 -20.61 -15.94
C ARG A 15 -15.94 -19.14 -15.91
N ALA A 16 -15.05 -18.79 -14.98
CA ALA A 16 -14.34 -17.53 -15.03
C ALA A 16 -13.82 -17.33 -16.46
N ALA A 17 -14.17 -16.20 -17.07
CA ALA A 17 -13.62 -15.82 -18.36
C ALA A 17 -12.08 -15.86 -18.26
N PRO A 18 -11.38 -16.26 -19.33
CA PRO A 18 -9.92 -16.25 -19.30
C PRO A 18 -9.47 -14.82 -19.04
N ARG A 19 -8.73 -14.61 -17.92
CA ARG A 19 -7.99 -13.36 -17.68
C ARG A 19 -7.26 -13.02 -18.97
N ARG A 20 -7.56 -11.85 -19.54
CA ARG A 20 -6.87 -11.36 -20.74
C ARG A 20 -5.37 -11.41 -20.48
N ALA A 21 -4.65 -12.09 -21.36
CA ALA A 21 -3.20 -12.20 -21.27
C ALA A 21 -2.59 -10.78 -21.23
N PHE A 22 -1.77 -10.52 -20.22
CA PHE A 22 -0.84 -9.40 -20.24
C PHE A 22 -0.02 -9.49 -21.55
N ALA A 23 0.02 -8.37 -22.29
CA ALA A 23 0.68 -8.18 -23.58
C ALA A 23 -0.03 -8.77 -24.82
N SER A 24 -0.74 -7.93 -25.59
CA SER A 24 -0.91 -8.11 -27.05
C SER A 24 -1.57 -6.91 -27.76
N ARG A 25 -1.16 -5.67 -27.47
CA ARG A 25 -1.36 -4.57 -28.41
C ARG A 25 -0.02 -3.91 -28.74
N PRO A 26 0.42 -3.88 -30.02
CA PRO A 26 1.56 -3.09 -30.43
C PRO A 26 1.28 -1.59 -30.23
N HIS A 27 2.33 -0.86 -29.87
CA HIS A 27 2.30 0.48 -29.32
C HIS A 27 1.89 1.55 -30.37
N PRO A 28 1.01 2.52 -30.04
CA PRO A 28 0.72 3.69 -30.89
C PRO A 28 1.93 4.65 -31.15
N LEU A 29 3.11 4.36 -30.60
CA LEU A 29 4.34 5.16 -30.77
C LEU A 29 5.46 4.41 -31.50
N GLU A 30 5.21 3.24 -32.11
CA GLU A 30 6.18 2.55 -32.99
C GLU A 30 6.70 3.39 -34.18
N ARG A 31 6.23 4.63 -34.36
CA ARG A 31 6.61 5.53 -35.47
C ARG A 31 7.11 6.91 -35.05
N ARG A 32 7.68 7.08 -33.86
CA ARG A 32 8.44 8.32 -33.56
C ARG A 32 9.93 7.99 -33.38
N PRO A 33 10.83 8.56 -34.19
CA PRO A 33 12.26 8.43 -33.93
C PRO A 33 12.57 9.06 -32.57
N THR A 34 13.20 8.28 -31.69
CA THR A 34 13.86 8.76 -30.48
C THR A 34 14.84 9.87 -30.87
N PRO A 35 14.79 11.07 -30.27
CA PRO A 35 15.81 12.08 -30.50
C PRO A 35 17.17 11.52 -30.05
N SER A 36 18.07 11.32 -31.00
CA SER A 36 19.46 10.96 -30.73
C SER A 36 20.23 12.21 -30.36
N GLY A 37 20.58 12.33 -29.07
CA GLY A 37 21.61 13.26 -28.60
C GLY A 37 21.10 14.41 -27.71
N PRO A 38 22.03 15.03 -26.97
CA PRO A 38 21.70 16.10 -26.03
C PRO A 38 21.20 17.35 -26.78
N VAL A 39 20.11 17.91 -26.29
CA VAL A 39 19.60 19.22 -26.72
C VAL A 39 20.70 20.26 -26.50
N ALA A 40 21.10 20.96 -27.56
CA ALA A 40 22.12 21.99 -27.52
C ALA A 40 21.74 23.11 -26.54
N VAL A 41 22.63 23.39 -25.58
CA VAL A 41 22.52 24.52 -24.66
C VAL A 41 22.85 25.80 -25.43
N ASN A 42 21.86 26.68 -25.56
CA ASN A 42 22.05 28.01 -26.14
C ASN A 42 22.98 28.86 -25.24
N PRO A 43 23.98 29.58 -25.79
CA PRO A 43 24.92 30.34 -24.99
C PRO A 43 24.27 31.58 -24.35
N SER A 44 24.73 31.87 -23.14
CA SER A 44 24.37 32.94 -22.21
C SER A 44 24.10 34.31 -22.83
N ARG A 45 22.97 34.93 -22.46
CA ARG A 45 22.73 36.38 -22.54
C ARG A 45 23.40 37.08 -21.35
N PRO A 46 24.07 38.24 -21.52
CA PRO A 46 24.66 38.95 -20.39
C PRO A 46 23.57 39.65 -19.55
N ALA A 47 23.72 39.60 -18.22
CA ALA A 47 22.80 40.22 -17.27
C ALA A 47 22.90 41.76 -17.29
N PRO A 48 21.79 42.49 -17.09
CA PRO A 48 21.81 43.96 -17.05
C PRO A 48 22.39 44.45 -15.71
N LYS A 49 23.25 45.47 -15.77
CA LYS A 49 23.80 46.17 -14.60
C LYS A 49 22.67 46.93 -13.89
N ARG A 50 22.42 46.61 -12.60
CA ARG A 50 21.50 47.37 -11.74
C ARG A 50 22.21 48.59 -11.13
N PRO A 51 21.54 49.75 -11.00
CA PRO A 51 22.11 50.91 -10.31
C PRO A 51 22.11 50.69 -8.79
N VAL A 52 23.20 51.08 -8.14
CA VAL A 52 23.34 51.01 -6.68
C VAL A 52 22.67 52.26 -6.07
N GLN A 53 21.51 52.09 -5.45
CA GLN A 53 20.92 53.12 -4.59
C GLN A 53 21.57 53.05 -3.20
N ARG A 54 22.22 54.14 -2.77
CA ARG A 54 22.79 54.28 -1.43
C ARG A 54 21.72 54.84 -0.49
N PHE A 55 21.17 53.99 0.38
CA PHE A 55 20.41 54.45 1.54
C PHE A 55 21.34 54.68 2.72
N SER A 56 21.18 55.79 3.44
CA SER A 56 21.92 56.03 4.68
C SER A 56 21.44 55.05 5.76
N ALA A 57 22.34 54.60 6.65
CA ALA A 57 22.01 53.69 7.74
C ALA A 57 20.84 54.20 8.61
N LEU A 58 20.71 55.53 8.74
CA LEU A 58 19.61 56.17 9.48
C LEU A 58 18.25 55.98 8.79
N SER A 59 18.22 56.01 7.45
CA SER A 59 17.01 55.80 6.66
C SER A 59 16.50 54.35 6.74
N LEU A 60 17.41 53.38 6.84
CA LEU A 60 17.09 51.96 7.02
C LEU A 60 16.54 51.64 8.42
N ILE A 61 17.05 52.31 9.46
CA ILE A 61 16.58 52.14 10.84
C ILE A 61 15.20 52.78 11.04
N LEU A 62 14.96 53.97 10.49
CA LEU A 62 13.65 54.61 10.55
C LEU A 62 12.60 53.82 9.76
N LEU A 63 12.94 53.28 8.59
CA LEU A 63 11.99 52.47 7.82
C LEU A 63 11.69 51.12 8.50
N SER A 64 12.67 50.46 9.12
CA SER A 64 12.46 49.18 9.81
C SER A 64 11.65 49.34 11.09
N THR A 65 11.87 50.41 11.86
CA THR A 65 11.08 50.71 13.06
C THR A 65 9.66 51.12 12.70
N LEU A 66 9.44 51.92 11.66
CA LEU A 66 8.09 52.32 11.23
C LEU A 66 7.30 51.11 10.69
N VAL A 67 7.92 50.28 9.84
CA VAL A 67 7.29 49.06 9.32
C VAL A 67 7.04 48.06 10.44
N GLY A 68 8.01 47.83 11.33
CA GLY A 68 7.86 46.92 12.47
C GLY A 68 6.74 47.34 13.42
N SER A 69 6.65 48.63 13.75
CA SER A 69 5.60 49.19 14.62
C SER A 69 4.23 49.12 13.97
N SER A 70 4.14 49.43 12.67
CA SER A 70 2.89 49.36 11.90
C SER A 70 2.41 47.92 11.76
N THR A 71 3.33 46.97 11.49
CA THR A 71 3.02 45.54 11.36
C THR A 71 2.60 44.94 12.70
N TYR A 72 3.23 45.36 13.80
CA TYR A 72 2.85 44.94 15.15
C TYR A 72 1.49 45.51 15.56
N ALA A 73 1.20 46.78 15.26
CA ALA A 73 -0.09 47.41 15.55
C ALA A 73 -1.22 46.81 14.69
N ILE A 74 -0.99 46.57 13.39
CA ILE A 74 -1.93 45.88 12.51
C ILE A 74 -2.14 44.44 12.98
N GLY A 75 -1.07 43.71 13.33
CA GLY A 75 -1.16 42.35 13.88
C GLY A 75 -1.92 42.27 15.20
N ARG A 76 -1.88 43.32 16.03
CA ARG A 76 -2.69 43.41 17.26
C ARG A 76 -4.14 43.78 17.01
N LEU A 77 -4.41 44.59 15.99
CA LEU A 77 -5.76 45.01 15.60
C LEU A 77 -6.50 43.93 14.80
N THR A 78 -5.78 43.10 14.03
CA THR A 78 -6.35 41.96 13.29
C THR A 78 -6.30 40.65 14.09
N GLY A 79 -5.42 40.55 15.09
CA GLY A 79 -5.22 39.35 15.91
C GLY A 79 -6.33 39.02 16.92
N VAL A 80 -7.38 39.84 17.03
CA VAL A 80 -8.48 39.63 17.99
C VAL A 80 -9.85 39.47 17.31
N SER A 81 -9.97 39.66 15.99
CA SER A 81 -11.26 39.54 15.30
C SER A 81 -11.31 38.44 14.22
N GLY A 82 -10.25 37.66 14.02
CA GLY A 82 -10.20 36.62 12.98
C GLY A 82 -10.09 35.17 13.48
N ALA A 83 -9.97 34.96 14.80
CA ALA A 83 -9.77 33.62 15.36
C ALA A 83 -11.08 32.84 15.57
N ASP A 84 -12.22 33.53 15.71
CA ASP A 84 -13.50 32.89 15.99
C ASP A 84 -14.30 32.51 14.73
N GLU A 85 -13.97 33.05 13.54
CA GLU A 85 -14.62 32.66 12.28
C GLU A 85 -13.95 31.45 11.58
N ALA A 86 -12.76 31.02 12.01
CA ALA A 86 -12.00 29.94 11.36
C ALA A 86 -12.35 28.50 11.82
N LYS A 87 -13.31 28.36 12.75
CA LYS A 87 -13.77 27.06 13.30
C LYS A 87 -15.17 26.63 12.84
N ALA A 88 -15.71 27.23 11.79
CA ALA A 88 -16.77 26.55 11.06
C ALA A 88 -16.12 25.40 10.28
N ASP A 89 -16.37 24.16 10.71
CA ASP A 89 -16.06 22.98 9.90
C ASP A 89 -16.70 23.21 8.52
N LYS A 90 -15.87 23.46 7.49
CA LYS A 90 -16.37 23.47 6.12
C LYS A 90 -16.92 22.08 5.87
N VAL A 91 -18.24 21.96 5.92
CA VAL A 91 -18.95 20.75 5.52
C VAL A 91 -18.54 20.48 4.08
N TYR A 92 -17.88 19.34 3.85
CA TYR A 92 -17.49 18.93 2.51
C TYR A 92 -18.72 18.90 1.60
N ARG A 93 -18.55 19.28 0.35
CA ARG A 93 -19.65 19.19 -0.60
C ARG A 93 -19.80 17.73 -1.00
N GLU A 94 -20.87 17.11 -0.51
CA GLU A 94 -21.25 15.77 -0.96
C GLU A 94 -21.47 15.74 -2.48
N PRO A 95 -21.05 14.68 -3.19
CA PRO A 95 -21.29 14.54 -4.61
C PRO A 95 -22.79 14.51 -4.90
N THR A 96 -23.17 14.91 -6.11
CA THR A 96 -24.56 14.93 -6.57
C THR A 96 -24.68 14.21 -7.91
N ALA A 97 -25.84 13.61 -8.18
CA ALA A 97 -26.11 12.97 -9.47
C ALA A 97 -25.92 13.95 -10.65
N GLU A 98 -26.44 15.18 -10.54
CA GLU A 98 -26.27 16.21 -11.56
C GLU A 98 -24.78 16.57 -11.79
N GLY A 99 -24.01 16.70 -10.70
CA GLY A 99 -22.57 16.94 -10.81
C GLY A 99 -21.83 15.80 -11.49
N PHE A 100 -22.21 14.55 -11.17
CA PHE A 100 -21.62 13.36 -11.75
C PHE A 100 -21.92 13.26 -13.25
N GLU A 101 -23.17 13.48 -13.65
CA GLU A 101 -23.59 13.50 -15.05
C GLU A 101 -22.83 14.56 -15.86
N LYS A 102 -22.67 15.77 -15.31
CA LYS A 102 -21.87 16.84 -15.95
C LYS A 102 -20.39 16.46 -16.08
N ALA A 103 -19.80 15.90 -15.02
CA ALA A 103 -18.43 15.43 -15.05
C ALA A 103 -18.22 14.35 -16.12
N MET A 104 -19.11 13.35 -16.17
CA MET A 104 -19.06 12.29 -17.16
C MET A 104 -19.27 12.79 -18.59
N SER A 105 -20.16 13.77 -18.80
CA SER A 105 -20.35 14.39 -20.10
C SER A 105 -19.10 15.14 -20.57
N GLU A 106 -18.41 15.86 -19.67
CA GLU A 106 -17.15 16.53 -20.00
C GLU A 106 -16.04 15.53 -20.32
N ILE A 107 -15.89 14.48 -19.51
CA ILE A 107 -14.87 13.44 -19.69
C ILE A 107 -15.07 12.69 -21.01
N LYS A 108 -16.30 12.25 -21.32
CA LYS A 108 -16.64 11.59 -22.59
C LYS A 108 -16.37 12.46 -23.82
N GLY A 109 -16.31 13.78 -23.65
CA GLY A 109 -16.00 14.72 -24.73
C GLY A 109 -14.56 14.64 -25.23
N TRP A 110 -13.63 14.08 -24.45
CA TRP A 110 -12.20 14.04 -24.81
C TRP A 110 -11.48 12.72 -24.48
N LEU A 111 -11.93 11.97 -23.47
CA LEU A 111 -11.39 10.66 -23.14
C LEU A 111 -12.02 9.61 -24.07
N PRO A 112 -11.22 8.77 -24.77
CA PRO A 112 -11.77 7.75 -25.65
C PRO A 112 -12.71 6.79 -24.94
N GLU A 113 -13.70 6.27 -25.67
CA GLU A 113 -14.68 5.32 -25.12
C GLU A 113 -14.04 4.02 -24.59
N ASP A 114 -12.93 3.57 -25.18
CA ASP A 114 -12.21 2.37 -24.72
C ASP A 114 -11.36 2.62 -23.45
N CYS A 115 -11.30 3.86 -22.97
CA CYS A 115 -10.64 4.27 -21.74
C CYS A 115 -11.64 4.58 -20.62
N LEU A 116 -12.90 4.14 -20.75
CA LEU A 116 -13.98 4.39 -19.79
C LEU A 116 -14.91 3.18 -19.72
N ALA A 117 -15.26 2.76 -18.51
CA ALA A 117 -16.20 1.66 -18.26
C ALA A 117 -17.28 2.06 -17.25
N THR A 118 -18.51 1.61 -17.51
CA THR A 118 -19.69 1.83 -16.65
C THR A 118 -20.56 0.57 -16.53
N ASP A 119 -20.13 -0.56 -17.09
CA ASP A 119 -20.82 -1.83 -16.93
C ASP A 119 -20.67 -2.34 -15.50
N ARG A 120 -21.71 -3.02 -15.01
CA ARG A 120 -21.80 -3.42 -13.59
C ARG A 120 -20.65 -4.30 -13.15
N ASP A 121 -20.24 -5.27 -13.98
CA ASP A 121 -19.19 -6.22 -13.63
C ASP A 121 -17.87 -5.48 -13.37
N THR A 122 -17.49 -4.56 -14.26
CA THR A 122 -16.32 -3.71 -14.06
C THR A 122 -16.43 -2.84 -12.80
N LEU A 123 -17.61 -2.26 -12.52
CA LEU A 123 -17.80 -1.47 -11.31
C LEU A 123 -17.66 -2.31 -10.03
N VAL A 124 -18.13 -3.56 -10.05
CA VAL A 124 -17.98 -4.50 -8.93
C VAL A 124 -16.51 -4.86 -8.72
N ASP A 125 -15.80 -5.22 -9.78
CA ASP A 125 -14.37 -5.61 -9.71
C ASP A 125 -13.47 -4.47 -9.19
N HIS A 126 -13.90 -3.21 -9.38
CA HIS A 126 -13.20 -2.02 -8.89
C HIS A 126 -13.77 -1.44 -7.60
N GLY A 127 -14.90 -1.95 -7.13
CA GLY A 127 -15.63 -1.45 -5.96
C GLY A 127 -15.63 -2.40 -4.78
N TYR A 128 -15.24 -3.67 -4.95
CA TYR A 128 -15.26 -4.65 -3.89
C TYR A 128 -14.10 -5.65 -4.00
N ASN A 129 -13.50 -5.96 -2.86
CA ASN A 129 -12.51 -7.02 -2.72
C ASN A 129 -12.98 -8.01 -1.64
N GLU A 130 -13.16 -9.28 -2.01
CA GLU A 130 -13.56 -10.34 -1.07
C GLU A 130 -12.52 -10.66 0.01
N TRP A 131 -11.26 -10.27 -0.21
CA TRP A 131 -10.16 -10.41 0.75
C TRP A 131 -10.12 -9.30 1.79
N ALA A 132 -10.90 -8.24 1.58
CA ALA A 132 -11.01 -7.17 2.54
C ALA A 132 -11.88 -7.59 3.74
N ALA A 133 -11.45 -7.23 4.94
CA ALA A 133 -12.15 -7.61 6.16
C ALA A 133 -13.45 -6.84 6.40
N HIS A 134 -13.62 -5.70 5.74
CA HIS A 134 -14.85 -4.90 5.80
C HIS A 134 -15.76 -5.25 4.63
N GLY A 135 -17.07 -5.20 4.88
CA GLY A 135 -18.07 -5.39 3.83
C GLY A 135 -18.02 -4.29 2.77
N PRO A 136 -18.76 -4.47 1.66
CA PRO A 136 -18.81 -3.48 0.60
C PRO A 136 -19.41 -2.16 1.12
N THR A 137 -18.77 -1.02 0.81
CA THR A 137 -19.23 0.30 1.27
C THR A 137 -19.99 1.11 0.22
N GLY A 138 -19.82 0.78 -1.05
CA GLY A 138 -20.41 1.47 -2.20
C GLY A 138 -19.77 1.00 -3.51
N LEU A 139 -20.41 1.28 -4.66
CA LEU A 139 -19.82 1.02 -5.97
C LEU A 139 -19.37 2.33 -6.62
N PRO A 140 -18.34 2.33 -7.49
CA PRO A 140 -18.07 3.47 -8.33
C PRO A 140 -19.21 3.73 -9.32
N GLY A 141 -19.28 4.96 -9.84
CA GLY A 141 -20.17 5.30 -10.95
C GLY A 141 -19.53 5.06 -12.31
N ALA A 142 -18.20 5.15 -12.40
CA ALA A 142 -17.42 4.82 -13.59
C ALA A 142 -15.98 4.47 -13.22
N VAL A 143 -15.34 3.68 -14.09
CA VAL A 143 -13.90 3.42 -14.09
C VAL A 143 -13.28 4.12 -15.30
N LEU A 144 -12.21 4.87 -15.08
CA LEU A 144 -11.46 5.61 -16.09
C LEU A 144 -10.04 5.05 -16.17
N TYR A 145 -9.56 4.84 -17.39
CA TYR A 145 -8.23 4.29 -17.67
C TYR A 145 -7.32 5.38 -18.29
N PRO A 146 -6.79 6.32 -17.48
CA PRO A 146 -5.95 7.41 -17.99
C PRO A 146 -4.72 6.84 -18.72
N ARG A 147 -4.23 7.56 -19.74
CA ARG A 147 -3.09 7.14 -20.56
C ARG A 147 -1.83 7.97 -20.32
N SER A 148 -1.97 9.07 -19.57
CA SER A 148 -0.91 10.05 -19.36
C SER A 148 -1.17 10.88 -18.10
N THR A 149 -0.14 11.58 -17.63
CA THR A 149 -0.28 12.58 -16.56
C THR A 149 -1.27 13.67 -16.96
N GLU A 150 -1.33 14.05 -18.23
CA GLU A 150 -2.27 15.04 -18.76
C GLU A 150 -3.73 14.58 -18.64
N ASP A 151 -4.03 13.31 -18.96
CA ASP A 151 -5.37 12.74 -18.76
C ASP A 151 -5.77 12.82 -17.28
N VAL A 152 -4.86 12.46 -16.36
CA VAL A 152 -5.10 12.56 -14.91
C VAL A 152 -5.37 14.00 -14.49
N VAL A 153 -4.59 14.97 -14.97
CA VAL A 153 -4.82 16.40 -14.69
C VAL A 153 -6.22 16.85 -15.14
N GLN A 154 -6.66 16.46 -16.34
CA GLN A 154 -7.98 16.83 -16.84
C GLN A 154 -9.10 16.18 -16.00
N ILE A 155 -8.97 14.89 -15.67
CA ILE A 155 -9.92 14.18 -14.79
C ILE A 155 -10.00 14.88 -13.43
N VAL A 156 -8.86 15.19 -12.80
CA VAL A 156 -8.81 15.87 -11.50
C VAL A 156 -9.46 17.24 -11.56
N LYS A 157 -9.21 18.03 -12.61
CA LYS A 157 -9.85 19.33 -12.78
C LYS A 157 -11.36 19.22 -12.96
N THR A 158 -11.84 18.28 -13.77
CA THR A 158 -13.29 18.05 -13.96
C THR A 158 -13.94 17.58 -12.66
N ALA A 159 -13.30 16.65 -11.95
CA ALA A 159 -13.78 16.16 -10.66
C ALA A 159 -13.84 17.28 -9.61
N SER A 160 -12.79 18.09 -9.51
CA SER A 160 -12.73 19.27 -8.63
C SER A 160 -13.79 20.32 -8.98
N LYS A 161 -14.05 20.55 -10.27
CA LYS A 161 -15.11 21.46 -10.72
C LYS A 161 -16.51 21.02 -10.30
N HIS A 162 -16.78 19.72 -10.29
CA HIS A 162 -18.11 19.15 -10.04
C HIS A 162 -18.28 18.51 -8.66
N GLY A 163 -17.23 18.51 -7.83
CA GLY A 163 -17.24 17.90 -6.50
C GLY A 163 -17.36 16.37 -6.54
N ILE A 164 -16.63 15.73 -7.45
CA ILE A 164 -16.71 14.28 -7.68
C ILE A 164 -15.52 13.56 -7.04
N PRO A 165 -15.76 12.60 -6.14
CA PRO A 165 -14.71 11.78 -5.55
C PRO A 165 -13.92 10.97 -6.57
N LEU A 166 -12.61 10.90 -6.35
CA LEU A 166 -11.64 10.16 -7.12
C LEU A 166 -11.01 9.08 -6.27
N ILE A 167 -11.05 7.84 -6.75
CA ILE A 167 -10.47 6.67 -6.09
C ILE A 167 -9.33 6.15 -6.99
N PRO A 168 -8.06 6.35 -6.62
CA PRO A 168 -6.96 5.80 -7.40
C PRO A 168 -6.91 4.27 -7.24
N TYR A 169 -6.67 3.58 -8.35
CA TYR A 169 -6.69 2.12 -8.45
C TYR A 169 -5.51 1.61 -9.28
N CYS A 170 -4.99 0.46 -8.87
CA CYS A 170 -3.89 -0.23 -9.56
C CYS A 170 -4.23 -1.73 -9.64
N ALA A 171 -3.55 -2.59 -8.90
CA ALA A 171 -3.80 -4.04 -8.99
C ALA A 171 -5.06 -4.52 -8.24
N GLY A 172 -5.72 -3.66 -7.45
CA GLY A 172 -6.88 -4.06 -6.63
C GLY A 172 -6.56 -4.98 -5.45
N THR A 173 -5.29 -5.19 -5.11
CA THR A 173 -4.85 -6.21 -4.13
C THR A 173 -4.88 -5.73 -2.67
N SER A 174 -5.46 -4.57 -2.37
CA SER A 174 -5.45 -4.02 -1.00
C SER A 174 -6.46 -4.70 -0.08
N LEU A 175 -6.14 -4.80 1.21
CA LEU A 175 -6.92 -5.52 2.23
C LEU A 175 -7.77 -4.60 3.14
N GLU A 176 -7.48 -3.29 3.17
CA GLU A 176 -8.11 -2.36 4.14
C GLU A 176 -9.08 -1.36 3.50
N GLY A 177 -9.41 -1.51 2.21
CA GLY A 177 -10.51 -0.76 1.58
C GLY A 177 -10.09 0.52 0.89
N HIS A 178 -8.80 0.64 0.58
CA HIS A 178 -8.22 1.81 -0.09
C HIS A 178 -8.88 2.11 -1.43
N THR A 179 -9.20 1.07 -2.20
CA THR A 179 -9.72 1.14 -3.57
C THR A 179 -11.25 1.18 -3.63
N THR A 180 -11.92 1.08 -2.48
CA THR A 180 -13.37 0.98 -2.41
C THR A 180 -14.02 2.36 -2.46
N ALA A 181 -15.03 2.53 -3.30
CA ALA A 181 -15.86 3.74 -3.28
C ALA A 181 -16.78 3.74 -2.04
N LEU A 182 -16.97 4.91 -1.43
CA LEU A 182 -17.97 5.06 -0.37
C LEU A 182 -19.37 5.17 -0.96
N GLY A 183 -20.37 4.81 -0.17
CA GLY A 183 -21.74 5.19 -0.44
C GLY A 183 -22.00 6.64 -0.03
N TYR A 184 -22.76 7.38 -0.84
CA TYR A 184 -23.03 8.80 -0.64
C TYR A 184 -24.51 9.05 -0.38
N ALA A 185 -24.83 9.89 0.61
CA ALA A 185 -26.22 10.14 1.02
C ALA A 185 -27.09 10.75 -0.10
N ASN A 186 -26.47 11.51 -1.00
CA ASN A 186 -27.11 12.15 -2.14
C ASN A 186 -27.20 11.24 -3.38
N ASN A 187 -26.87 9.96 -3.25
CA ASN A 187 -27.05 8.99 -4.29
C ASN A 187 -28.43 8.30 -4.14
N PRO A 188 -29.43 8.61 -5.00
CA PRO A 188 -30.76 8.03 -4.88
C PRO A 188 -30.75 6.51 -5.02
N SER A 189 -29.73 5.96 -5.69
CA SER A 189 -29.59 4.53 -5.96
C SER A 189 -29.14 3.77 -4.70
N GLU A 190 -28.30 4.35 -3.83
CA GLU A 190 -27.77 3.68 -2.63
C GLU A 190 -28.70 3.67 -1.42
N LYS A 191 -29.83 4.40 -1.48
CA LYS A 191 -30.76 4.53 -0.36
C LYS A 191 -31.29 3.19 0.15
N SER A 192 -31.64 2.27 -0.75
CA SER A 192 -32.15 0.94 -0.37
C SER A 192 -31.08 0.05 0.26
N ALA A 193 -29.84 0.11 -0.23
CA ALA A 193 -28.71 -0.60 0.33
C ALA A 193 -28.34 -0.05 1.71
N GLN A 194 -28.35 1.28 1.88
CA GLN A 194 -28.11 1.93 3.18
C GLN A 194 -29.20 1.61 4.20
N GLU A 195 -30.48 1.64 3.80
CA GLU A 195 -31.60 1.22 4.66
C GLU A 195 -31.45 -0.26 5.08
N LYS A 196 -30.99 -1.13 4.17
CA LYS A 196 -30.70 -2.53 4.47
C LYS A 196 -29.50 -2.68 5.41
N LEU A 197 -28.42 -1.92 5.22
CA LEU A 197 -27.26 -1.92 6.11
C LEU A 197 -27.66 -1.55 7.53
N VAL A 198 -28.48 -0.50 7.70
CA VAL A 198 -28.98 -0.05 9.00
C VAL A 198 -29.87 -1.10 9.65
N ARG A 199 -30.75 -1.74 8.87
CA ARG A 199 -31.70 -2.74 9.38
C ARG A 199 -31.05 -4.07 9.72
N ASP A 200 -30.20 -4.57 8.83
CA ASP A 200 -29.70 -5.94 8.84
C ASP A 200 -28.24 -6.02 9.31
N GLY A 201 -27.56 -4.89 9.46
CA GLY A 201 -26.14 -4.80 9.81
C GLY A 201 -25.18 -5.21 8.69
N GLN A 202 -25.69 -5.61 7.52
CA GLN A 202 -24.91 -6.10 6.40
C GLN A 202 -25.57 -5.83 5.04
N VAL A 203 -24.74 -5.69 4.00
CA VAL A 203 -25.12 -5.49 2.60
C VAL A 203 -24.24 -6.36 1.72
N SER A 204 -24.81 -6.97 0.67
CA SER A 204 -24.02 -7.68 -0.34
C SER A 204 -23.75 -6.79 -1.54
N VAL A 205 -22.77 -7.15 -2.37
CA VAL A 205 -22.46 -6.45 -3.62
C VAL A 205 -23.67 -6.40 -4.56
N ASP A 206 -24.53 -7.43 -4.54
CA ASP A 206 -25.74 -7.48 -5.37
C ASP A 206 -26.77 -6.41 -4.98
N ASP A 207 -26.78 -6.00 -3.72
CA ASP A 207 -27.64 -4.92 -3.23
C ASP A 207 -27.14 -3.53 -3.66
N LEU A 208 -25.85 -3.41 -4.03
CA LEU A 208 -25.26 -2.15 -4.42
C LEU A 208 -25.56 -1.79 -5.88
N VAL A 209 -25.59 -0.51 -6.14
CA VAL A 209 -25.86 0.10 -7.44
C VAL A 209 -24.81 1.17 -7.73
N PRO A 210 -24.59 1.56 -9.00
CA PRO A 210 -23.54 2.50 -9.37
C PRO A 210 -23.59 3.79 -8.54
N GLY A 211 -22.44 4.16 -8.00
CA GLY A 211 -22.26 5.32 -7.13
C GLY A 211 -21.95 6.60 -7.88
N LEU A 212 -21.39 7.57 -7.14
CA LEU A 212 -21.05 8.90 -7.65
C LEU A 212 -19.53 9.17 -7.66
N ALA A 213 -18.71 8.15 -7.41
CA ALA A 213 -17.25 8.25 -7.45
C ALA A 213 -16.69 7.80 -8.81
N LEU A 214 -15.55 8.36 -9.19
CA LEU A 214 -14.75 7.92 -10.34
C LEU A 214 -13.55 7.13 -9.84
N VAL A 215 -13.39 5.91 -10.32
CA VAL A 215 -12.16 5.13 -10.13
C VAL A 215 -11.19 5.46 -11.26
N LEU A 216 -9.93 5.73 -10.93
CA LEU A 216 -8.85 5.91 -11.90
C LEU A 216 -7.95 4.68 -11.87
N ASP A 217 -8.10 3.81 -12.86
CA ASP A 217 -7.28 2.60 -12.98
C ASP A 217 -6.06 2.81 -13.87
N PHE A 218 -4.89 2.70 -13.26
CA PHE A 218 -3.60 2.84 -13.93
C PHE A 218 -3.06 1.53 -14.54
N SER A 219 -3.66 0.39 -14.19
CA SER A 219 -3.12 -0.95 -14.45
C SER A 219 -2.94 -1.25 -15.95
N GLU A 220 -3.86 -0.76 -16.78
CA GLU A 220 -3.92 -1.03 -18.22
C GLU A 220 -3.05 -0.07 -19.05
N ASN A 221 -3.18 1.24 -18.82
CA ASN A 221 -2.71 2.27 -19.75
C ASN A 221 -1.51 3.10 -19.24
N MET A 222 -1.16 3.04 -17.95
CA MET A 222 -0.04 3.76 -17.34
C MET A 222 0.90 2.81 -16.59
N ASN A 223 1.43 1.82 -17.29
CA ASN A 223 2.26 0.74 -16.75
C ASN A 223 3.68 0.68 -17.37
N ASN A 224 4.16 1.76 -17.98
CA ASN A 224 5.44 1.78 -18.68
C ASN A 224 6.65 2.02 -17.76
N ILE A 225 7.80 1.45 -18.15
CA ILE A 225 9.12 1.88 -17.70
C ILE A 225 9.56 3.05 -18.59
N LEU A 226 9.65 4.25 -18.00
CA LEU A 226 10.00 5.47 -18.72
C LEU A 226 11.52 5.60 -18.92
N ALA A 227 12.32 5.15 -17.94
CA ALA A 227 13.77 5.13 -18.04
C ALA A 227 14.40 4.10 -17.08
N ILE A 228 15.56 3.58 -17.45
CA ILE A 228 16.43 2.79 -16.58
C ILE A 228 17.81 3.44 -16.61
N HIS A 229 18.39 3.70 -15.44
CA HIS A 229 19.72 4.29 -15.29
C HIS A 229 20.64 3.29 -14.54
N PRO A 230 21.24 2.30 -15.23
CA PRO A 230 22.02 1.27 -14.57
C PRO A 230 23.21 1.82 -13.78
N GLU A 231 23.87 2.86 -14.30
CA GLU A 231 25.02 3.49 -13.65
C GLU A 231 24.62 4.23 -12.34
N ASP A 232 23.38 4.72 -12.27
CA ASP A 232 22.86 5.45 -11.10
C ASP A 232 22.12 4.54 -10.12
N LEU A 233 21.82 3.29 -10.53
CA LEU A 233 21.01 2.32 -9.78
C LEU A 233 19.58 2.83 -9.53
N ASP A 234 18.92 3.33 -10.57
CA ASP A 234 17.51 3.76 -10.48
C ASP A 234 16.72 3.53 -11.77
N ALA A 235 15.39 3.53 -11.65
CA ALA A 235 14.47 3.48 -12.77
C ALA A 235 13.33 4.49 -12.58
N VAL A 236 12.78 5.00 -13.67
CA VAL A 236 11.59 5.86 -13.69
C VAL A 236 10.44 5.06 -14.29
N VAL A 237 9.34 4.95 -13.59
CA VAL A 237 8.20 4.09 -13.97
C VAL A 237 6.86 4.78 -13.74
N GLN A 238 5.84 4.34 -14.47
CA GLN A 238 4.44 4.72 -14.25
C GLN A 238 3.79 3.82 -13.17
N PRO A 239 2.71 4.27 -12.50
CA PRO A 239 2.13 3.59 -11.33
C PRO A 239 1.59 2.18 -11.59
N GLY A 240 1.11 1.90 -12.80
CA GLY A 240 0.48 0.62 -13.16
C GLY A 240 1.45 -0.53 -13.42
N ILE A 241 2.78 -0.30 -13.40
CA ILE A 241 3.72 -1.42 -13.56
C ILE A 241 3.79 -2.24 -12.27
N SER A 242 3.85 -3.56 -12.38
CA SER A 242 4.12 -4.43 -11.24
C SER A 242 5.61 -4.56 -10.96
N TYR A 243 5.97 -4.75 -9.68
CA TYR A 243 7.37 -4.86 -9.28
C TYR A 243 8.09 -6.05 -9.94
N ASP A 244 7.37 -7.16 -10.15
CA ASP A 244 7.86 -8.38 -10.79
C ASP A 244 8.03 -8.21 -12.30
N ALA A 245 7.19 -7.41 -12.97
CA ALA A 245 7.36 -7.03 -14.37
C ALA A 245 8.59 -6.12 -14.56
N LEU A 246 8.80 -5.13 -13.66
CA LEU A 246 10.02 -4.32 -13.67
C LEU A 246 11.26 -5.21 -13.50
N ASN A 247 11.23 -6.15 -12.56
CA ASN A 247 12.33 -7.09 -12.34
C ASN A 247 12.53 -8.07 -13.50
N ALA A 248 11.47 -8.47 -14.21
CA ALA A 248 11.57 -9.27 -15.43
C ALA A 248 12.27 -8.49 -16.53
N GLU A 249 11.87 -7.24 -16.78
CA GLU A 249 12.50 -6.40 -17.80
C GLU A 249 14.00 -6.20 -17.54
N LEU A 250 14.39 -5.96 -16.28
CA LEU A 250 15.81 -5.83 -15.91
C LEU A 250 16.60 -7.10 -16.24
N ARG A 251 16.04 -8.28 -15.94
CA ARG A 251 16.66 -9.57 -16.28
C ARG A 251 16.76 -9.80 -17.78
N ASP A 252 15.67 -9.55 -18.52
CA ASP A 252 15.61 -9.77 -19.97
C ASP A 252 16.59 -8.87 -20.73
N ARG A 253 16.84 -7.66 -20.21
CA ARG A 253 17.87 -6.74 -20.70
C ARG A 253 19.28 -7.04 -20.20
N ASN A 254 19.49 -8.10 -19.41
CA ASN A 254 20.75 -8.45 -18.75
C ASN A 254 21.34 -7.31 -17.90
N ILE A 255 20.47 -6.51 -17.27
CA ILE A 255 20.87 -5.47 -16.33
C ILE A 255 20.97 -6.14 -14.95
N PRO A 256 22.16 -6.21 -14.30
CA PRO A 256 22.37 -6.97 -13.06
C PRO A 256 21.85 -6.21 -11.83
N LEU A 257 20.65 -5.65 -11.94
CA LEU A 257 19.95 -4.89 -10.92
C LEU A 257 18.54 -5.44 -10.72
N PHE A 258 17.94 -5.15 -9.57
CA PHE A 258 16.54 -5.46 -9.30
C PHE A 258 15.94 -4.40 -8.36
N PHE A 259 14.63 -4.22 -8.42
CA PHE A 259 13.85 -3.48 -7.44
C PHE A 259 13.51 -4.40 -6.25
N PRO A 260 13.91 -4.05 -5.01
CA PRO A 260 13.94 -5.01 -3.92
C PRO A 260 12.62 -5.17 -3.15
N VAL A 261 11.72 -4.20 -3.20
CA VAL A 261 10.44 -4.27 -2.46
C VAL A 261 9.53 -5.27 -3.15
N ASP A 262 9.20 -6.36 -2.45
CA ASP A 262 8.55 -7.55 -3.00
C ASP A 262 7.35 -8.02 -2.15
N PRO A 263 6.23 -7.27 -2.18
CA PRO A 263 4.98 -7.70 -1.55
C PRO A 263 4.34 -8.86 -2.35
N ALA A 264 3.02 -9.04 -2.24
CA ALA A 264 2.31 -10.08 -3.01
C ALA A 264 2.56 -9.94 -4.54
N PRO A 265 2.76 -11.04 -5.28
CA PRO A 265 2.97 -11.02 -6.73
C PRO A 265 1.88 -10.25 -7.47
N GLY A 266 2.28 -9.50 -8.50
CA GLY A 266 1.37 -8.63 -9.27
C GLY A 266 1.04 -7.27 -8.62
N ALA A 267 1.52 -6.99 -7.40
CA ALA A 267 1.38 -5.67 -6.81
C ALA A 267 2.05 -4.58 -7.68
N GLN A 268 1.32 -3.49 -7.87
CA GLN A 268 1.72 -2.39 -8.75
C GLN A 268 2.27 -1.19 -7.97
N ILE A 269 3.24 -0.50 -8.57
CA ILE A 269 4.05 0.54 -7.91
C ILE A 269 3.19 1.65 -7.31
N GLY A 270 2.12 2.09 -7.98
CA GLY A 270 1.21 3.11 -7.47
C GLY A 270 0.54 2.70 -6.16
N GLY A 271 0.00 1.48 -6.11
CA GLY A 271 -0.58 0.90 -4.90
C GLY A 271 0.46 0.70 -3.79
N MET A 272 1.65 0.22 -4.15
CA MET A 272 2.78 0.05 -3.21
C MET A 272 3.19 1.38 -2.56
N ILE A 273 3.25 2.46 -3.35
CA ILE A 273 3.49 3.82 -2.83
C ILE A 273 2.33 4.25 -1.93
N GLY A 274 1.09 4.03 -2.37
CA GLY A 274 -0.12 4.40 -1.64
C GLY A 274 -0.18 3.82 -0.23
N THR A 275 0.20 2.55 -0.04
CA THR A 275 0.18 1.87 1.27
C THR A 275 1.50 1.94 2.02
N GLY A 276 2.59 2.36 1.37
CA GLY A 276 3.93 2.28 1.94
C GLY A 276 4.42 0.83 2.08
N ALA A 277 4.11 -0.01 1.08
CA ALA A 277 4.31 -1.45 1.10
C ALA A 277 5.73 -1.91 1.51
N SER A 278 5.77 -3.12 2.07
CA SER A 278 6.98 -3.82 2.46
C SER A 278 7.17 -5.09 1.59
N GLY A 279 7.82 -6.12 2.12
CA GLY A 279 8.06 -7.39 1.45
C GLY A 279 9.12 -8.20 2.19
N THR A 280 9.39 -9.41 1.70
CA THR A 280 10.37 -10.32 2.34
C THR A 280 11.80 -9.79 2.38
N ASN A 281 12.12 -8.84 1.50
CA ASN A 281 13.44 -8.20 1.43
C ASN A 281 13.57 -6.92 2.30
N ALA A 282 12.50 -6.50 2.99
CA ALA A 282 12.47 -5.22 3.72
C ALA A 282 13.55 -5.13 4.80
N VAL A 283 13.82 -6.21 5.53
CA VAL A 283 14.90 -6.27 6.54
C VAL A 283 16.28 -5.82 6.01
N ARG A 284 16.55 -6.01 4.71
CA ARG A 284 17.83 -5.61 4.08
C ARG A 284 17.75 -4.30 3.33
N TYR A 285 16.66 -4.06 2.61
CA TYR A 285 16.57 -2.97 1.64
C TYR A 285 15.57 -1.88 2.03
N GLY A 286 14.86 -2.04 3.14
CA GLY A 286 13.79 -1.17 3.58
C GLY A 286 12.51 -1.31 2.75
N THR A 287 11.57 -0.42 3.01
CA THR A 287 10.21 -0.44 2.45
C THR A 287 10.10 0.46 1.21
N MET A 288 8.90 0.69 0.69
CA MET A 288 8.65 1.74 -0.30
C MET A 288 9.13 3.12 0.15
N ARG A 289 9.05 3.41 1.46
CA ARG A 289 9.55 4.68 2.00
C ARG A 289 11.05 4.85 1.72
N ASP A 290 11.80 3.76 1.71
CA ASP A 290 13.26 3.76 1.54
C ASP A 290 13.67 3.62 0.08
N ASN A 291 12.83 3.02 -0.76
CA ASN A 291 13.15 2.71 -2.14
C ASN A 291 12.58 3.69 -3.17
N VAL A 292 11.78 4.67 -2.76
CA VAL A 292 11.36 5.80 -3.62
C VAL A 292 12.35 6.96 -3.51
N LEU A 293 12.84 7.45 -4.65
CA LEU A 293 13.69 8.65 -4.73
C LEU A 293 12.87 9.92 -4.91
N ASN A 294 11.87 9.92 -5.79
CA ASN A 294 10.95 11.04 -5.99
C ASN A 294 9.67 10.57 -6.68
N LEU A 295 8.64 11.40 -6.62
CA LEU A 295 7.34 11.17 -7.22
C LEU A 295 6.95 12.37 -8.09
N THR A 296 6.31 12.09 -9.22
CA THR A 296 5.48 13.05 -9.95
C THR A 296 4.03 12.85 -9.49
N VAL A 297 3.39 13.90 -8.98
CA VAL A 297 2.07 13.83 -8.35
C VAL A 297 1.15 14.90 -8.93
N VAL A 298 -0.08 14.52 -9.25
CA VAL A 298 -1.18 15.43 -9.57
C VAL A 298 -1.94 15.76 -8.28
N LEU A 299 -1.90 17.02 -7.88
CA LEU A 299 -2.59 17.54 -6.70
C LEU A 299 -4.09 17.73 -6.97
N PRO A 300 -4.94 17.89 -5.93
CA PRO A 300 -6.38 18.18 -6.09
C PRO A 300 -6.70 19.46 -6.88
N SER A 301 -5.74 20.38 -6.95
CA SER A 301 -5.80 21.58 -7.80
C SER A 301 -5.62 21.28 -9.30
N GLY A 302 -5.17 20.07 -9.66
CA GLY A 302 -4.70 19.70 -10.99
C GLY A 302 -3.28 20.17 -11.30
N GLU A 303 -2.55 20.73 -10.33
CA GLU A 303 -1.12 21.03 -10.47
C GLU A 303 -0.30 19.74 -10.46
N VAL A 304 0.69 19.67 -11.35
CA VAL A 304 1.67 18.58 -11.38
C VAL A 304 2.92 19.03 -10.65
N ILE A 305 3.26 18.33 -9.57
CA ILE A 305 4.47 18.58 -8.81
C ILE A 305 5.45 17.42 -8.96
N LYS A 306 6.73 17.72 -8.76
CA LYS A 306 7.77 16.72 -8.54
C LYS A 306 8.30 16.88 -7.12
N THR A 307 8.24 15.84 -6.30
CA THR A 307 8.52 15.95 -4.86
C THR A 307 9.97 16.32 -4.55
N ARG A 308 10.92 15.89 -5.40
CA ARG A 308 12.34 16.25 -5.34
C ARG A 308 13.07 15.84 -6.63
N GLN A 309 14.35 16.22 -6.73
CA GLN A 309 15.24 15.77 -7.80
C GLN A 309 15.74 14.33 -7.58
N ARG A 310 16.34 13.74 -8.62
CA ARG A 310 16.81 12.33 -8.64
C ARG A 310 17.98 12.03 -7.70
N ALA A 311 18.70 13.05 -7.23
CA ALA A 311 19.86 12.86 -6.36
C ALA A 311 19.52 12.01 -5.12
N LYS A 312 20.38 11.03 -4.79
CA LYS A 312 20.19 10.14 -3.64
C LYS A 312 20.17 10.89 -2.31
N LYS A 313 20.93 11.98 -2.21
CA LYS A 313 21.00 12.87 -1.05
C LYS A 313 20.51 14.26 -1.45
N SER A 314 19.63 14.82 -0.64
CA SER A 314 19.18 16.21 -0.74
C SER A 314 18.82 16.69 0.66
N SER A 315 19.06 17.98 0.92
CA SER A 315 18.65 18.67 2.15
C SER A 315 17.88 19.95 1.84
N VAL A 316 17.37 20.08 0.61
CA VAL A 316 16.54 21.21 0.19
C VAL A 316 15.13 21.00 0.70
N GLY A 317 14.90 21.41 1.96
CA GLY A 317 13.60 21.30 2.63
C GLY A 317 13.22 19.87 3.04
N PRO A 318 11.98 19.70 3.55
CA PRO A 318 11.44 18.38 3.91
C PRO A 318 11.32 17.45 2.70
N ASP A 319 11.46 16.14 2.90
CA ASP A 319 11.22 15.16 1.84
C ASP A 319 9.72 14.98 1.61
N LEU A 320 9.16 15.74 0.67
CA LEU A 320 7.75 15.65 0.31
C LEU A 320 7.36 14.29 -0.27
N SER A 321 8.31 13.47 -0.74
CA SER A 321 7.99 12.09 -1.19
C SER A 321 7.43 11.27 -0.03
N ARG A 322 7.96 11.47 1.18
CA ARG A 322 7.49 10.79 2.40
C ARG A 322 6.09 11.23 2.82
N LEU A 323 5.61 12.40 2.36
CA LEU A 323 4.23 12.84 2.59
C LEU A 323 3.22 12.04 1.76
N PHE A 324 3.59 11.62 0.54
CA PHE A 324 2.70 10.88 -0.36
C PHE A 324 2.79 9.36 -0.22
N ILE A 325 3.93 8.83 0.25
CA ILE A 325 4.10 7.40 0.50
C ILE A 325 3.33 7.02 1.78
N GLY A 326 2.34 6.13 1.67
CA GLY A 326 1.43 5.82 2.76
C GLY A 326 0.27 6.81 2.89
N ALA A 327 0.11 7.78 1.96
CA ALA A 327 -1.02 8.71 1.96
C ALA A 327 -2.28 8.13 1.33
N GLU A 328 -2.22 6.91 0.79
CA GLU A 328 -3.41 6.16 0.36
C GLU A 328 -4.24 6.87 -0.72
N GLY A 329 -3.60 7.72 -1.52
CA GLY A 329 -4.28 8.54 -2.52
C GLY A 329 -5.11 9.68 -1.95
N THR A 330 -5.05 9.94 -0.65
CA THR A 330 -5.85 10.98 0.02
C THR A 330 -5.31 12.40 -0.20
N LEU A 331 -4.04 12.55 -0.60
CA LEU A 331 -3.39 13.85 -0.78
C LEU A 331 -3.09 14.20 -2.24
N GLY A 332 -3.22 13.24 -3.16
CA GLY A 332 -2.90 13.41 -4.58
C GLY A 332 -2.69 12.08 -5.28
N ILE A 333 -2.52 12.15 -6.60
CA ILE A 333 -2.43 10.97 -7.47
C ILE A 333 -1.02 10.88 -8.05
N VAL A 334 -0.31 9.79 -7.76
CA VAL A 334 1.03 9.53 -8.28
C VAL A 334 0.93 9.07 -9.73
N THR A 335 1.64 9.75 -10.64
CA THR A 335 1.67 9.40 -12.07
C THR A 335 3.02 8.92 -12.56
N GLU A 336 4.09 9.19 -11.83
CA GLU A 336 5.42 8.63 -12.06
C GLU A 336 6.18 8.46 -10.75
N ALA A 337 7.04 7.45 -10.68
CA ALA A 337 7.93 7.21 -9.55
C ALA A 337 9.36 6.96 -10.04
N THR A 338 10.33 7.58 -9.37
CA THR A 338 11.73 7.18 -9.51
C THR A 338 12.08 6.23 -8.36
N LEU A 339 12.47 5.01 -8.70
CA LEU A 339 12.72 3.92 -7.76
C LEU A 339 14.21 3.58 -7.70
N LYS A 340 14.73 3.32 -6.50
CA LYS A 340 16.08 2.78 -6.30
C LYS A 340 16.11 1.33 -6.76
N LEU A 341 17.17 0.96 -7.48
CA LEU A 341 17.50 -0.42 -7.79
C LEU A 341 18.68 -0.87 -6.93
N ALA A 342 18.72 -2.17 -6.62
CA ALA A 342 19.81 -2.81 -5.91
C ALA A 342 20.56 -3.77 -6.85
N PRO A 343 21.87 -3.99 -6.64
CA PRO A 343 22.61 -5.04 -7.35
C PRO A 343 22.01 -6.43 -7.12
N ALA A 344 21.80 -7.18 -8.20
CA ALA A 344 21.38 -8.58 -8.12
C ALA A 344 22.57 -9.47 -7.74
N LEU A 345 22.63 -9.88 -6.47
CA LEU A 345 23.71 -10.72 -5.94
C LEU A 345 23.27 -12.20 -5.89
N PRO A 346 24.22 -13.16 -5.93
CA PRO A 346 23.91 -14.56 -5.68
C PRO A 346 23.17 -14.76 -4.35
N THR A 347 22.26 -15.73 -4.32
CA THR A 347 21.46 -16.05 -3.13
C THR A 347 21.43 -17.54 -2.84
N THR A 348 21.24 -17.88 -1.56
CA THR A 348 20.96 -19.24 -1.10
C THR A 348 20.05 -19.16 0.13
N VAL A 349 19.49 -20.28 0.57
CA VAL A 349 18.51 -20.31 1.66
C VAL A 349 18.82 -21.37 2.70
N ALA A 350 18.33 -21.15 3.92
CA ALA A 350 18.35 -22.12 5.00
C ALA A 350 17.03 -22.15 5.76
N VAL A 351 16.77 -23.26 6.45
CA VAL A 351 15.64 -23.42 7.38
C VAL A 351 16.15 -23.95 8.72
N SER A 352 15.59 -23.43 9.81
CA SER A 352 15.80 -23.93 11.17
C SER A 352 14.46 -24.05 11.89
N SER A 353 14.23 -25.16 12.59
CA SER A 353 13.01 -25.40 13.36
C SER A 353 13.23 -25.20 14.86
N PHE A 354 12.21 -24.73 15.56
CA PHE A 354 12.26 -24.31 16.96
C PHE A 354 11.19 -25.02 17.79
N PRO A 355 11.39 -25.16 19.11
CA PRO A 355 10.41 -25.79 19.99
C PRO A 355 9.17 -24.91 20.21
N THR A 356 9.31 -23.58 20.15
CA THR A 356 8.22 -22.61 20.36
C THR A 356 8.35 -21.43 19.40
N ILE A 357 7.22 -20.75 19.13
CA ILE A 357 7.22 -19.56 18.28
C ILE A 357 8.05 -18.42 18.89
N ALA A 358 8.03 -18.30 20.21
CA ALA A 358 8.85 -17.34 20.96
C ALA A 358 10.36 -17.57 20.72
N SER A 359 10.80 -18.83 20.69
CA SER A 359 12.21 -19.17 20.43
C SER A 359 12.63 -18.82 18.99
N ALA A 360 11.75 -19.08 18.01
CA ALA A 360 11.98 -18.67 16.62
C ALA A 360 12.05 -17.15 16.47
N ALA A 361 11.12 -16.42 17.10
CA ALA A 361 11.09 -14.97 17.09
C ALA A 361 12.30 -14.34 17.79
N ALA A 362 12.74 -14.92 18.92
CA ALA A 362 13.95 -14.50 19.62
C ALA A 362 15.20 -14.71 18.75
N ALA A 363 15.30 -15.83 18.03
CA ALA A 363 16.37 -16.05 17.07
C ALA A 363 16.37 -15.00 15.94
N ALA A 364 15.20 -14.65 15.38
CA ALA A 364 15.10 -13.61 14.36
C ALA A 364 15.58 -12.23 14.87
N ARG A 365 15.11 -11.81 16.06
CA ARG A 365 15.61 -10.61 16.75
C ARG A 365 17.13 -10.65 16.91
N ASP A 366 17.68 -11.75 17.42
CA ASP A 366 19.10 -11.87 17.72
C ASP A 366 19.95 -11.85 16.44
N LEU A 367 19.46 -12.42 15.33
CA LEU A 367 20.12 -12.34 14.01
C LEU A 367 20.28 -10.88 13.56
N VAL A 368 19.21 -10.08 13.71
CA VAL A 368 19.22 -8.65 13.36
C VAL A 368 20.11 -7.86 14.31
N GLN A 369 19.95 -8.04 15.63
CA GLN A 369 20.74 -7.31 16.64
C GLN A 369 22.24 -7.61 16.55
N ASN A 370 22.61 -8.81 16.12
CA ASN A 370 24.01 -9.16 15.89
C ASN A 370 24.52 -8.73 14.51
N GLY A 371 23.71 -8.11 13.66
CA GLY A 371 24.12 -7.63 12.33
C GLY A 371 24.52 -8.77 11.39
N VAL A 372 23.75 -9.85 11.35
CA VAL A 372 23.90 -10.88 10.32
C VAL A 372 23.28 -10.37 9.02
N SER A 373 24.01 -10.42 7.90
CA SER A 373 23.57 -9.83 6.63
C SER A 373 22.63 -10.78 5.86
N LEU A 374 21.36 -10.81 6.26
CA LEU A 374 20.33 -11.63 5.62
C LEU A 374 19.51 -10.79 4.64
N ALA A 375 19.12 -11.39 3.52
CA ALA A 375 18.17 -10.78 2.58
C ALA A 375 16.73 -10.92 3.07
N CYS A 376 16.39 -12.06 3.69
CA CYS A 376 15.07 -12.32 4.24
C CYS A 376 15.18 -13.10 5.55
N ILE A 377 14.29 -12.81 6.50
CA ILE A 377 14.13 -13.52 7.77
C ILE A 377 12.64 -13.78 7.98
N GLU A 378 12.16 -14.92 7.52
CA GLU A 378 10.73 -15.25 7.52
C GLU A 378 10.43 -16.30 8.58
N LEU A 379 9.37 -16.12 9.36
CA LEU A 379 8.92 -17.09 10.36
C LEU A 379 7.57 -17.67 9.94
N LEU A 380 7.46 -19.00 9.95
CA LEU A 380 6.20 -19.72 9.87
C LEU A 380 5.95 -20.42 11.21
N ASP A 381 4.75 -20.32 11.76
CA ASP A 381 4.38 -21.13 12.93
C ASP A 381 4.11 -22.60 12.53
N ASP A 382 3.90 -23.47 13.52
CA ASP A 382 3.61 -24.88 13.27
C ASP A 382 2.35 -25.10 12.43
N VAL A 383 1.31 -24.27 12.62
CA VAL A 383 0.07 -24.37 11.83
C VAL A 383 0.31 -23.99 10.37
N MET A 384 1.08 -22.94 10.11
CA MET A 384 1.47 -22.53 8.75
C MET A 384 2.41 -23.55 8.09
N VAL A 385 3.33 -24.16 8.84
CA VAL A 385 4.17 -25.25 8.32
C VAL A 385 3.31 -26.45 7.93
N ASP A 386 2.34 -26.85 8.76
CA ASP A 386 1.41 -27.93 8.41
C ASP A 386 0.57 -27.59 7.16
N ALA A 387 0.06 -26.35 7.08
CA ALA A 387 -0.69 -25.89 5.92
C ALA A 387 0.14 -26.00 4.62
N THR A 388 1.37 -25.50 4.62
CA THR A 388 2.24 -25.54 3.44
C THR A 388 2.70 -26.96 3.09
N ASN A 389 2.91 -27.84 4.08
CA ASN A 389 3.20 -29.26 3.88
C ASN A 389 2.04 -30.00 3.20
N ARG A 390 0.78 -29.69 3.52
CA ARG A 390 -0.39 -30.35 2.92
C ARG A 390 -0.56 -29.99 1.44
N GLU A 391 -0.24 -28.76 1.07
CA GLU A 391 -0.33 -28.27 -0.31
C GLU A 391 0.87 -28.67 -1.16
N SER A 392 2.10 -28.55 -0.64
CA SER A 392 3.31 -28.81 -1.41
C SER A 392 3.86 -30.22 -1.19
N LYS A 393 3.97 -30.99 -2.28
CA LYS A 393 4.67 -32.28 -2.29
C LYS A 393 6.17 -32.16 -2.60
N VAL A 394 6.71 -30.94 -2.71
CA VAL A 394 8.10 -30.69 -3.09
C VAL A 394 9.05 -31.05 -1.95
N ARG A 395 8.82 -30.49 -0.76
CA ARG A 395 9.61 -30.75 0.44
C ARG A 395 8.72 -30.64 1.68
N GLN A 396 8.95 -31.53 2.64
CA GLN A 396 8.19 -31.59 3.88
C GLN A 396 9.06 -31.15 5.05
N TRP A 397 8.49 -30.36 5.96
CA TRP A 397 9.17 -29.85 7.14
C TRP A 397 8.57 -30.42 8.42
N PRO A 398 9.35 -30.55 9.51
CA PRO A 398 8.79 -30.84 10.83
C PRO A 398 7.72 -29.80 11.18
N VAL A 399 6.54 -30.23 11.62
CA VAL A 399 5.43 -29.36 12.04
C VAL A 399 5.80 -28.68 13.36
N LYS A 400 6.60 -27.62 13.24
CA LYS A 400 7.19 -26.82 14.30
C LYS A 400 7.41 -25.39 13.79
N PRO A 401 7.37 -24.37 14.66
CA PRO A 401 7.75 -23.02 14.28
C PRO A 401 9.14 -23.02 13.63
N SER A 402 9.29 -22.39 12.47
CA SER A 402 10.50 -22.48 11.67
C SER A 402 10.86 -21.13 11.06
N LEU A 403 12.16 -20.82 11.04
CA LEU A 403 12.71 -19.68 10.31
C LEU A 403 13.15 -20.14 8.92
N PHE A 404 12.70 -19.43 7.89
CA PHE A 404 13.14 -19.49 6.50
C PHE A 404 14.02 -18.27 6.22
N LEU A 405 15.28 -18.52 5.91
CA LEU A 405 16.32 -17.51 5.84
C LEU A 405 16.88 -17.45 4.42
N LYS A 406 17.04 -16.24 3.88
CA LYS A 406 17.69 -16.02 2.59
C LYS A 406 18.98 -15.24 2.78
N PHE A 407 20.08 -15.77 2.27
CA PHE A 407 21.40 -15.16 2.25
C PHE A 407 21.64 -14.52 0.89
N SER A 408 22.35 -13.41 0.86
CA SER A 408 22.71 -12.72 -0.38
C SER A 408 24.08 -12.04 -0.25
N GLY A 409 24.98 -12.34 -1.18
CA GLY A 409 26.35 -11.84 -1.14
C GLY A 409 27.31 -12.68 -1.96
N THR A 410 28.62 -12.46 -1.77
CA THR A 410 29.64 -13.35 -2.32
C THR A 410 29.64 -14.69 -1.57
N PRO A 411 30.15 -15.79 -2.17
CA PRO A 411 30.26 -17.07 -1.48
C PRO A 411 30.97 -17.00 -0.12
N GLU A 412 32.03 -16.18 0.00
CA GLU A 412 32.80 -16.00 1.23
C GLU A 412 31.99 -15.28 2.30
N GLN A 413 31.26 -14.22 1.93
CA GLN A 413 30.38 -13.50 2.84
C GLN A 413 29.25 -14.40 3.33
N MET A 414 28.57 -15.10 2.41
CA MET A 414 27.47 -16.00 2.76
C MET A 414 27.94 -17.12 3.69
N LYS A 415 29.14 -17.68 3.49
CA LYS A 415 29.70 -18.69 4.40
C LYS A 415 29.79 -18.19 5.84
N LEU A 416 30.33 -16.97 6.05
CA LEU A 416 30.45 -16.37 7.38
C LEU A 416 29.07 -16.10 7.99
N ASP A 417 28.13 -15.56 7.20
CA ASP A 417 26.78 -15.28 7.69
C ASP A 417 26.03 -16.58 8.05
N ILE A 418 26.21 -17.67 7.29
CA ILE A 418 25.63 -19.00 7.60
C ILE A 418 26.20 -19.55 8.91
N GLU A 419 27.51 -19.45 9.14
CA GLU A 419 28.16 -19.91 10.39
C GLU A 419 27.63 -19.13 11.61
N ARG A 420 27.52 -17.80 11.49
CA ARG A 420 26.95 -16.93 12.53
C ARG A 420 25.48 -17.25 12.77
N THR A 421 24.72 -17.45 11.71
CA THR A 421 23.30 -17.80 11.77
C THR A 421 23.11 -19.10 12.52
N ARG A 422 23.85 -20.16 12.16
CA ARG A 422 23.76 -21.46 12.83
C ARG A 422 24.00 -21.33 14.33
N LYS A 423 25.03 -20.58 14.73
CA LYS A 423 25.33 -20.32 16.15
C LYS A 423 24.15 -19.64 16.85
N ILE A 424 23.62 -18.56 16.28
CA ILE A 424 22.51 -17.80 16.88
C ILE A 424 21.23 -18.64 16.96
N THR A 425 20.89 -19.37 15.89
CA THR A 425 19.72 -20.26 15.89
C THR A 425 19.85 -21.35 16.94
N SER A 426 21.03 -21.97 17.09
CA SER A 426 21.25 -23.00 18.11
C SER A 426 21.22 -22.44 19.54
N SER A 427 21.75 -21.23 19.76
CA SER A 427 21.65 -20.53 21.06
C SER A 427 20.21 -20.22 21.46
N ASN A 428 19.30 -20.11 20.49
CA ASN A 428 17.87 -19.96 20.67
C ASN A 428 17.09 -21.28 20.52
N HIS A 429 17.73 -22.42 20.83
CA HIS A 429 17.12 -23.76 20.79
C HIS A 429 16.68 -24.25 19.39
N GLY A 430 17.19 -23.64 18.33
CA GLY A 430 16.98 -24.05 16.96
C GLY A 430 17.64 -25.41 16.64
N SER A 431 16.98 -26.18 15.78
CA SER A 431 17.34 -27.53 15.38
C SER A 431 17.07 -27.75 13.88
N ASN A 432 17.51 -28.89 13.33
CA ASN A 432 17.27 -29.26 11.93
C ASN A 432 17.74 -28.22 10.90
N PHE A 433 18.87 -27.55 11.18
CA PHE A 433 19.42 -26.51 10.31
C PHE A 433 19.76 -27.09 8.94
N THR A 434 18.91 -26.82 7.95
CA THR A 434 19.01 -27.31 6.58
C THR A 434 19.42 -26.17 5.68
N PHE A 435 20.46 -26.35 4.87
CA PHE A 435 20.99 -25.33 3.98
C PHE A 435 21.02 -25.84 2.53
N ALA A 436 20.57 -25.01 1.59
CA ALA A 436 20.55 -25.35 0.16
C ALA A 436 21.96 -25.46 -0.42
N ARG A 437 22.26 -26.58 -1.09
CA ARG A 437 23.55 -26.81 -1.76
C ARG A 437 23.53 -26.46 -3.25
N THR A 438 22.35 -26.23 -3.82
CA THR A 438 22.13 -25.93 -5.23
C THR A 438 20.97 -24.94 -5.37
N ASP A 439 20.92 -24.22 -6.49
CA ASP A 439 19.82 -23.28 -6.78
C ASP A 439 18.46 -23.99 -6.81
N LYS A 440 18.41 -25.20 -7.36
CA LYS A 440 17.20 -26.03 -7.34
C LYS A 440 16.74 -26.32 -5.92
N GLU A 441 17.64 -26.74 -5.05
CA GLU A 441 17.29 -26.98 -3.64
C GLU A 441 16.87 -25.69 -2.94
N ALA A 442 17.47 -24.55 -3.30
CA ALA A 442 17.09 -23.26 -2.75
C ALA A 442 15.66 -22.85 -3.15
N ASP A 443 15.30 -23.06 -4.42
CA ASP A 443 13.93 -22.85 -4.90
C ASP A 443 12.92 -23.77 -4.22
N GLU A 444 13.26 -25.05 -4.06
CA GLU A 444 12.42 -26.04 -3.37
C GLU A 444 12.18 -25.67 -1.90
N ILE A 445 13.22 -25.20 -1.19
CA ILE A 445 13.10 -24.73 0.19
C ILE A 445 12.25 -23.46 0.27
N TRP A 446 12.54 -22.48 -0.58
CA TRP A 446 11.86 -21.18 -0.54
C TRP A 446 10.40 -21.27 -1.04
N HIS A 447 10.07 -22.31 -1.79
CA HIS A 447 8.71 -22.55 -2.28
C HIS A 447 7.69 -22.64 -1.14
N SER A 448 8.00 -23.30 -0.02
CA SER A 448 7.11 -23.36 1.15
C SER A 448 6.72 -21.96 1.67
N ARG A 449 7.68 -21.03 1.70
CA ARG A 449 7.40 -19.63 2.08
C ARG A 449 6.56 -18.91 1.01
N LYS A 450 6.82 -19.14 -0.28
CA LYS A 450 6.11 -18.49 -1.39
C LYS A 450 4.62 -18.83 -1.43
N ILE A 451 4.24 -20.05 -1.04
CA ILE A 451 2.84 -20.51 -1.10
C ILE A 451 2.05 -20.27 0.20
N ALA A 452 2.69 -19.76 1.26
CA ALA A 452 2.14 -19.68 2.62
C ALA A 452 0.74 -19.07 2.70
N LEU A 453 0.51 -17.93 2.04
CA LEU A 453 -0.81 -17.26 2.02
C LEU A 453 -1.91 -18.19 1.48
N TRP A 454 -1.71 -18.75 0.30
CA TRP A 454 -2.68 -19.63 -0.35
C TRP A 454 -2.89 -20.92 0.44
N SER A 455 -1.82 -21.49 0.99
CA SER A 455 -1.90 -22.68 1.85
C SER A 455 -2.71 -22.43 3.12
N ALA A 456 -2.59 -21.24 3.72
CA ALA A 456 -3.35 -20.89 4.91
C ALA A 456 -4.84 -20.64 4.62
N ILE A 457 -5.17 -19.98 3.51
CA ILE A 457 -6.57 -19.77 3.09
C ILE A 457 -7.26 -21.12 2.85
N GLU A 458 -6.59 -22.06 2.17
CA GLU A 458 -7.15 -23.38 1.86
C GLU A 458 -7.01 -24.40 3.00
N TYR A 459 -6.32 -24.03 4.08
CA TYR A 459 -6.00 -24.94 5.18
C TYR A 459 -7.26 -25.59 5.80
N VAL A 460 -8.34 -24.82 5.86
CA VAL A 460 -9.64 -25.26 6.36
C VAL A 460 -10.72 -24.94 5.31
N LYS A 461 -11.09 -25.95 4.50
CA LYS A 461 -12.04 -25.79 3.40
C LYS A 461 -13.35 -25.10 3.82
N GLY A 462 -13.82 -24.20 2.98
CA GLY A 462 -15.07 -23.45 3.15
C GLY A 462 -15.01 -22.39 4.26
N THR A 463 -13.81 -21.93 4.65
CA THR A 463 -13.64 -20.77 5.53
C THR A 463 -13.37 -19.50 4.72
N LYS A 464 -13.75 -18.37 5.31
CA LYS A 464 -13.23 -17.05 4.98
C LYS A 464 -11.98 -16.81 5.84
N CYS A 465 -11.15 -15.86 5.41
CA CYS A 465 -9.91 -15.51 6.10
C CYS A 465 -9.86 -14.01 6.38
N TRP A 466 -9.69 -13.63 7.65
CA TRP A 466 -9.30 -12.28 8.02
C TRP A 466 -7.78 -12.22 8.12
N VAL A 467 -7.15 -11.57 7.14
CA VAL A 467 -5.70 -11.35 7.15
C VAL A 467 -5.38 -10.18 8.06
N THR A 468 -4.47 -10.37 8.99
CA THR A 468 -4.08 -9.34 9.96
C THR A 468 -2.66 -8.85 9.71
N ASP A 469 -2.31 -7.71 10.30
CA ASP A 469 -0.99 -7.10 10.11
C ASP A 469 -0.68 -6.16 11.28
N VAL A 470 0.36 -6.47 12.06
CA VAL A 470 0.90 -5.63 13.13
C VAL A 470 2.42 -5.70 13.13
N CYS A 471 3.07 -4.66 13.63
CA CYS A 471 4.51 -4.61 13.78
C CYS A 471 4.89 -4.01 15.13
N VAL A 472 5.96 -4.51 15.75
CA VAL A 472 6.48 -4.01 17.03
C VAL A 472 8.00 -3.89 16.99
N PRO A 473 8.61 -3.09 17.88
CA PRO A 473 10.04 -3.15 18.12
C PRO A 473 10.52 -4.57 18.35
N LEU A 474 11.66 -4.94 17.75
CA LEU A 474 12.21 -6.30 17.78
C LEU A 474 12.39 -6.87 19.20
N SER A 475 12.56 -6.02 20.21
CA SER A 475 12.63 -6.41 21.63
C SER A 475 11.31 -7.00 22.15
N ARG A 476 10.16 -6.53 21.64
CA ARG A 476 8.81 -6.96 22.03
C ARG A 476 8.24 -8.04 21.10
N PHE A 477 8.82 -8.23 19.92
CA PHE A 477 8.34 -9.20 18.93
C PHE A 477 8.12 -10.63 19.46
N PRO A 478 9.06 -11.25 20.21
CA PRO A 478 8.85 -12.61 20.73
C PRO A 478 7.68 -12.74 21.72
N GLU A 479 7.43 -11.69 22.51
CA GLU A 479 6.32 -11.62 23.47
C GLU A 479 4.99 -11.50 22.73
N LEU A 480 4.86 -10.51 21.85
CA LEU A 480 3.62 -10.25 21.09
C LEU A 480 3.17 -11.47 20.29
N ILE A 481 4.07 -12.08 19.51
CA ILE A 481 3.69 -13.19 18.63
C ILE A 481 3.31 -14.45 19.42
N ALA A 482 3.92 -14.68 20.59
CA ALA A 482 3.62 -15.80 21.45
C ALA A 482 2.27 -15.64 22.15
N GLU A 483 1.98 -14.44 22.68
CA GLU A 483 0.69 -14.14 23.30
C GLU A 483 -0.45 -14.21 22.28
N THR A 484 -0.25 -13.64 21.07
CA THR A 484 -1.25 -13.72 20.00
C THR A 484 -1.53 -15.17 19.59
N LYS A 485 -0.51 -16.02 19.46
CA LYS A 485 -0.71 -17.45 19.17
C LYS A 485 -1.52 -18.14 20.28
N ALA A 486 -1.20 -17.85 21.54
CA ALA A 486 -1.92 -18.41 22.68
C ALA A 486 -3.39 -17.95 22.72
N ASP A 487 -3.67 -16.69 22.39
CA ASP A 487 -5.03 -16.16 22.30
C ASP A 487 -5.84 -16.86 21.19
N ILE A 488 -5.24 -17.04 20.01
CA ILE A 488 -5.87 -17.76 18.87
C ILE A 488 -6.24 -19.19 19.27
N GLU A 489 -5.30 -19.90 19.90
CA GLU A 489 -5.51 -21.28 20.37
C GLU A 489 -6.61 -21.35 21.44
N LYS A 490 -6.64 -20.39 22.37
CA LYS A 490 -7.65 -20.31 23.44
C LYS A 490 -9.06 -20.06 22.93
N GLU A 491 -9.23 -19.21 21.91
CA GLU A 491 -10.54 -18.94 21.29
C GLU A 491 -11.00 -20.09 20.36
N GLY A 492 -10.13 -21.07 20.08
CA GLY A 492 -10.42 -22.21 19.22
C GLY A 492 -10.47 -21.88 17.73
N ILE A 493 -9.91 -20.74 17.33
CA ILE A 493 -9.82 -20.31 15.92
C ILE A 493 -8.57 -20.93 15.28
N LYS A 494 -8.67 -21.34 14.02
CA LYS A 494 -7.49 -21.72 13.24
C LYS A 494 -6.90 -20.46 12.63
N GLY A 495 -5.68 -20.12 13.05
CA GLY A 495 -4.96 -18.94 12.56
C GLY A 495 -3.50 -19.26 12.28
N PRO A 496 -3.15 -19.76 11.07
CA PRO A 496 -1.76 -19.87 10.65
C PRO A 496 -1.05 -18.51 10.74
N ILE A 497 0.20 -18.50 11.22
CA ILE A 497 1.00 -17.27 11.33
C ILE A 497 2.19 -17.33 10.37
N VAL A 498 2.36 -16.25 9.61
CA VAL A 498 3.56 -15.97 8.81
C VAL A 498 4.09 -14.59 9.16
N SER A 499 5.39 -14.39 9.12
CA SER A 499 6.02 -13.18 9.62
C SER A 499 7.26 -12.79 8.84
N HIS A 500 7.36 -11.49 8.56
CA HIS A 500 8.58 -10.77 8.26
C HIS A 500 9.34 -10.54 9.57
N ALA A 501 9.88 -11.62 10.13
CA ALA A 501 10.40 -11.68 11.49
C ALA A 501 11.65 -10.79 11.70
N GLY A 502 12.36 -10.47 10.63
CA GLY A 502 13.47 -9.51 10.65
C GLY A 502 13.05 -8.07 10.98
N ASP A 503 11.79 -7.74 10.72
CA ASP A 503 11.24 -6.40 10.93
C ASP A 503 10.35 -6.32 12.18
N GLY A 504 10.08 -7.46 12.84
CA GLY A 504 9.13 -7.53 13.96
C GLY A 504 7.66 -7.49 13.53
N ASN A 505 7.39 -7.76 12.24
CA ASN A 505 6.07 -7.74 11.63
C ASN A 505 5.52 -9.16 11.42
N PHE A 506 4.23 -9.39 11.69
CA PHE A 506 3.59 -10.67 11.41
C PHE A 506 2.12 -10.54 11.04
N HIS A 507 1.64 -11.60 10.41
CA HIS A 507 0.26 -11.79 9.98
C HIS A 507 -0.28 -13.07 10.60
N ALA A 508 -1.38 -12.97 11.34
CA ALA A 508 -2.24 -14.10 11.66
C ALA A 508 -3.39 -14.17 10.65
N LEU A 509 -3.56 -15.32 10.00
CA LEU A 509 -4.60 -15.54 8.99
C LEU A 509 -5.78 -16.24 9.63
N LEU A 510 -6.69 -15.47 10.21
CA LEU A 510 -7.75 -15.99 11.08
C LEU A 510 -8.91 -16.55 10.25
N LEU A 511 -9.13 -17.86 10.32
CA LEU A 511 -10.12 -18.58 9.52
C LEU A 511 -11.46 -18.70 10.24
N PHE A 512 -12.56 -18.36 9.57
CA PHE A 512 -13.92 -18.41 10.13
C PHE A 512 -14.98 -18.77 9.08
N ARG A 513 -16.14 -19.24 9.52
CA ARG A 513 -17.31 -19.59 8.69
C ARG A 513 -18.59 -18.93 9.15
N THR A 514 -18.77 -18.80 10.46
CA THR A 514 -20.03 -18.34 11.08
C THR A 514 -19.89 -16.95 11.69
N ASP A 515 -21.01 -16.28 11.92
CA ASP A 515 -21.04 -14.97 12.59
C ASP A 515 -20.53 -15.06 14.05
N GLU A 516 -20.66 -16.22 14.69
CA GLU A 516 -20.10 -16.44 16.03
C GLU A 516 -18.56 -16.51 15.99
N GLU A 517 -18.01 -17.23 15.01
CA GLU A 517 -16.56 -17.27 14.78
C GLU A 517 -16.03 -15.90 14.37
N LEU A 518 -16.76 -15.16 13.53
CA LEU A 518 -16.42 -13.79 13.15
C LEU A 518 -16.28 -12.88 14.38
N LYS A 519 -17.20 -12.92 15.34
CA LYS A 519 -17.08 -12.15 16.59
C LYS A 519 -15.85 -12.54 17.42
N LYS A 520 -15.41 -13.81 17.38
CA LYS A 520 -14.16 -14.25 18.02
C LYS A 520 -12.94 -13.67 17.29
N VAL A 521 -12.95 -13.76 15.95
CA VAL A 521 -11.93 -13.18 15.08
C VAL A 521 -11.79 -11.68 15.31
N GLU A 522 -12.88 -10.92 15.31
CA GLU A 522 -12.87 -9.47 15.59
C GLU A 522 -12.19 -9.15 16.92
N ARG A 523 -12.56 -9.86 18.01
CA ARG A 523 -11.91 -9.68 19.32
C ARG A 523 -10.42 -10.00 19.28
N LEU A 524 -10.00 -11.07 18.59
CA LEU A 524 -8.59 -11.42 18.42
C LEU A 524 -7.82 -10.32 17.69
N VAL A 525 -8.40 -9.76 16.61
CA VAL A 525 -7.82 -8.66 15.85
C VAL A 525 -7.64 -7.42 16.74
N HIS A 526 -8.69 -7.00 17.45
CA HIS A 526 -8.63 -5.85 18.36
C HIS A 526 -7.57 -6.04 19.44
N ASN A 527 -7.57 -7.20 20.12
CA ASN A 527 -6.60 -7.51 21.16
C ASN A 527 -5.15 -7.47 20.64
N MET A 528 -4.92 -8.02 19.45
CA MET A 528 -3.60 -8.04 18.82
C MET A 528 -3.11 -6.63 18.50
N VAL A 529 -3.96 -5.80 17.87
CA VAL A 529 -3.62 -4.41 17.52
C VAL A 529 -3.37 -3.55 18.75
N GLU A 530 -4.27 -3.58 19.73
CA GLU A 530 -4.11 -2.79 20.95
C GLU A 530 -2.88 -3.23 21.75
N ARG A 531 -2.59 -4.53 21.79
CA ARG A 531 -1.37 -5.05 22.43
C ARG A 531 -0.12 -4.56 21.71
N ALA A 532 -0.10 -4.59 20.37
CA ALA A 532 1.02 -4.06 19.59
C ALA A 532 1.24 -2.56 19.91
N GLN A 533 0.19 -1.75 19.93
CA GLN A 533 0.28 -0.31 20.25
C GLN A 533 0.77 -0.05 21.68
N ARG A 534 0.34 -0.85 22.67
CA ARG A 534 0.88 -0.79 24.05
C ARG A 534 2.37 -1.16 24.15
N MET A 535 2.91 -1.82 23.12
CA MET A 535 4.31 -2.22 23.01
C MET A 535 5.13 -1.28 22.11
N ASP A 536 4.67 -0.04 21.92
CA ASP A 536 5.24 0.95 20.99
C ASP A 536 5.28 0.46 19.52
N GLY A 537 4.37 -0.46 19.18
CA GLY A 537 4.16 -0.96 17.82
C GLY A 537 3.06 -0.21 17.06
N THR A 538 2.72 -0.75 15.91
CA THR A 538 1.72 -0.21 14.98
C THR A 538 0.61 -1.21 14.69
N ALA A 539 -0.59 -0.68 14.44
CA ALA A 539 -1.75 -1.40 13.94
C ALA A 539 -1.58 -1.92 12.51
N THR A 540 -0.57 -1.48 11.77
CA THR A 540 -0.35 -1.86 10.37
C THR A 540 1.12 -1.74 9.99
N GLY A 541 1.78 -2.87 9.72
CA GLY A 541 3.17 -2.89 9.28
C GLY A 541 3.31 -2.48 7.82
N GLU A 542 2.41 -2.96 6.96
CA GLU A 542 2.53 -2.82 5.50
C GLU A 542 1.22 -2.67 4.72
N HIS A 543 0.06 -2.98 5.30
CA HIS A 543 -1.22 -2.95 4.56
C HIS A 543 -1.83 -1.56 4.49
N GLY A 544 -1.36 -0.62 5.32
CA GLY A 544 -1.95 0.71 5.47
C GLY A 544 -3.18 0.71 6.39
N VAL A 545 -3.90 1.81 6.41
CA VAL A 545 -5.05 2.06 7.27
C VAL A 545 -6.37 1.84 6.52
N GLY A 546 -6.50 2.42 5.32
CA GLY A 546 -7.71 2.37 4.51
C GLY A 546 -8.94 2.83 5.29
N ILE A 547 -10.01 2.04 5.22
CA ILE A 547 -11.22 2.16 6.03
C ILE A 547 -11.07 1.32 7.31
N GLY A 548 -10.59 0.09 7.18
CA GLY A 548 -10.65 -0.95 8.21
C GLY A 548 -9.93 -0.59 9.52
N LYS A 549 -8.80 0.12 9.44
CA LYS A 549 -7.97 0.42 10.60
C LYS A 549 -8.06 1.86 11.10
N LYS A 550 -8.95 2.70 10.54
CA LYS A 550 -9.22 4.06 11.04
C LYS A 550 -9.41 4.12 12.56
N PRO A 551 -10.13 3.17 13.21
CA PRO A 551 -10.34 3.23 14.66
C PRO A 551 -9.06 3.24 15.51
N TYR A 552 -7.94 2.74 14.98
CA TYR A 552 -6.68 2.61 15.73
C TYR A 552 -5.71 3.78 15.57
N VAL A 553 -5.93 4.65 14.57
CA VAL A 553 -4.97 5.70 14.19
C VAL A 553 -4.79 6.74 15.30
N GLU A 554 -5.87 7.15 15.97
CA GLU A 554 -5.77 8.15 17.03
C GLU A 554 -5.07 7.61 18.28
N ASN A 555 -5.25 6.32 18.59
CA ASN A 555 -4.52 5.69 19.69
C ASN A 555 -3.02 5.58 19.40
N GLU A 556 -2.64 5.36 18.13
CA GLU A 556 -1.24 5.26 17.71
C GLU A 556 -0.53 6.62 17.63
N LEU A 557 -1.15 7.60 16.98
CA LEU A 557 -0.51 8.87 16.65
C LEU A 557 -0.78 9.97 17.69
N GLY A 558 -1.83 9.80 18.49
CA GLY A 558 -2.38 10.81 19.40
C GLY A 558 -3.24 11.85 18.67
N ALA A 559 -4.22 12.41 19.39
CA ALA A 559 -5.21 13.34 18.85
C ALA A 559 -4.59 14.57 18.14
N GLY A 560 -3.52 15.14 18.69
CA GLY A 560 -2.84 16.30 18.08
C GLY A 560 -2.23 16.00 16.71
N THR A 561 -1.63 14.81 16.54
CA THR A 561 -1.07 14.38 15.26
C THR A 561 -2.18 14.08 14.25
N VAL A 562 -3.29 13.50 14.69
CA VAL A 562 -4.45 13.27 13.80
C VAL A 562 -5.10 14.59 13.36
N GLU A 563 -5.19 15.60 14.24
CA GLU A 563 -5.65 16.94 13.82
C GLU A 563 -4.71 17.57 12.79
N LEU A 564 -3.39 17.42 12.93
CA LEU A 564 -2.44 17.86 11.91
C LEU A 564 -2.66 17.14 10.56
N LEU A 565 -2.92 15.83 10.58
CA LEU A 565 -3.25 15.08 9.36
C LEU A 565 -4.54 15.60 8.70
N ARG A 566 -5.57 15.91 9.50
CA ARG A 566 -6.82 16.54 9.03
C ARG A 566 -6.54 17.91 8.40
N GLU A 567 -5.69 18.73 9.02
CA GLU A 567 -5.32 20.05 8.49
C GLU A 567 -4.57 19.95 7.16
N ILE A 568 -3.61 19.04 7.06
CA ILE A 568 -2.88 18.76 5.80
C ILE A 568 -3.88 18.38 4.70
N LYS A 569 -4.76 17.40 4.98
CA LYS A 569 -5.80 16.98 4.03
C LYS A 569 -6.70 18.14 3.62
N ARG A 570 -7.17 18.95 4.57
CA ARG A 570 -8.06 20.09 4.32
C ARG A 570 -7.40 21.17 3.45
N VAL A 571 -6.10 21.41 3.66
CA VAL A 571 -5.34 22.40 2.88
C VAL A 571 -5.06 21.88 1.47
N MET A 572 -4.66 20.62 1.33
CA MET A 572 -4.31 20.04 0.04
C MET A 572 -5.55 19.73 -0.80
N ASP A 573 -6.62 19.25 -0.16
CA ASP A 573 -7.87 18.82 -0.80
C ASP A 573 -9.09 19.45 -0.11
N PRO A 574 -9.33 20.76 -0.33
CA PRO A 574 -10.41 21.49 0.34
C PRO A 574 -11.82 21.01 -0.03
N GLN A 575 -11.97 20.22 -1.10
CA GLN A 575 -13.24 19.64 -1.53
C GLN A 575 -13.38 18.18 -1.14
N ASN A 576 -12.37 17.57 -0.50
CA ASN A 576 -12.33 16.17 -0.11
C ASN A 576 -12.64 15.20 -1.27
N ILE A 577 -12.14 15.50 -2.47
CA ILE A 577 -12.35 14.63 -3.64
C ILE A 577 -11.34 13.48 -3.70
N MET A 578 -10.16 13.60 -3.09
CA MET A 578 -9.10 12.59 -3.16
C MET A 578 -9.32 11.49 -2.14
N ASN A 579 -9.72 10.31 -2.61
CA ASN A 579 -9.97 9.11 -1.84
C ASN A 579 -10.65 9.35 -0.46
N PRO A 580 -11.85 9.97 -0.43
CA PRO A 580 -12.49 10.36 0.82
C PRO A 580 -12.79 9.18 1.75
N GLY A 581 -12.73 9.48 3.05
CA GLY A 581 -13.08 8.60 4.17
C GLY A 581 -12.09 7.48 4.48
N LYS A 582 -10.90 7.49 3.88
CA LYS A 582 -9.78 6.59 4.19
C LYS A 582 -8.73 7.29 5.04
N LEU A 583 -7.90 6.51 5.73
CA LEU A 583 -6.74 6.89 6.54
C LEU A 583 -7.05 7.76 7.77
N ILE A 584 -7.79 8.85 7.58
CA ILE A 584 -8.04 9.88 8.59
C ILE A 584 -9.33 9.53 9.34
N PRO A 585 -9.29 9.28 10.66
CA PRO A 585 -10.48 8.96 11.45
C PRO A 585 -11.52 10.07 11.41
N ASP A 586 -12.79 9.67 11.41
CA ASP A 586 -13.91 10.61 11.53
C ASP A 586 -13.87 11.25 12.92
N ARG A 587 -14.37 12.49 13.03
CA ARG A 587 -14.50 13.12 14.35
C ARG A 587 -15.58 12.36 15.12
N LYS A 588 -15.29 12.05 16.40
CA LYS A 588 -16.33 11.57 17.31
C LYS A 588 -17.29 12.73 17.52
N ASP A 589 -18.56 12.55 17.14
CA ASP A 589 -19.58 13.55 17.42
C ASP A 589 -19.60 13.81 18.93
N SER A 590 -19.50 15.07 19.33
CA SER A 590 -19.48 15.49 20.74
C SER A 590 -20.80 15.27 21.48
N ALA A 591 -21.71 14.45 20.93
CA ALA A 591 -23.06 14.23 21.41
C ALA A 591 -23.29 12.82 22.02
N SER A 592 -22.27 11.98 22.13
CA SER A 592 -22.40 10.62 22.70
C SER A 592 -21.48 10.37 23.90
N HIS A 593 -21.61 11.21 24.93
CA HIS A 593 -21.11 10.92 26.28
C HIS A 593 -22.26 10.91 27.28
#